data_AF-A0A967HXL9-F1
#
_entry.id   AF-A0A967HXL9-F1
#
_cell.length_a   1.000
_cell.length_b   1.000
_cell.length_c   1.000
_cell.angle_alpha   90.00
_cell.angle_beta   90.00
_cell.angle_gamma   90.00
#
_symmetry.space_group_name_H-M   'P 1'
#
loop_
_entity.id
_entity.type
_entity.pdbx_description
1 polymer ?
#
loop_
_entity_poly.entity_id
_entity_poly.type
_entity_poly.pdbx_seq_one_letter_code
_entity_poly.pdbx_strand_id
1 'polypeptide(L)' 'MATEDFKRKLTAILSADVKGYSRLMGEDEEATVRTITAHRKVITSVIEKYRGRVVDSPGDNILAEFVSVVDAV' A
#
# COMPACT_ATOMS: atom_id res chain seq x y z
N MET A 1 14.08 -31.63 -11.85
CA MET A 1 13.47 -30.31 -12.06
C MET A 1 12.34 -30.18 -11.06
N ALA A 2 12.44 -29.26 -10.10
CA ALA A 2 11.35 -29.04 -9.15
C ALA A 2 10.16 -28.46 -9.91
N THR A 3 9.00 -29.10 -9.80
CA THR A 3 7.74 -28.53 -10.24
C THR A 3 7.39 -27.42 -9.28
N GLU A 4 7.55 -26.16 -9.70
CA GLU A 4 7.00 -25.04 -8.95
C GLU A 4 5.47 -25.16 -8.95
N ASP A 5 4.89 -25.49 -7.80
CA ASP A 5 3.45 -25.55 -7.61
C ASP A 5 2.86 -24.12 -7.62
N PHE A 6 2.32 -23.71 -8.77
CA PHE A 6 1.62 -22.43 -8.92
C PHE A 6 0.30 -22.44 -8.12
N LYS A 7 0.27 -21.71 -7.00
CA LYS A 7 -0.98 -21.46 -6.25
C LYS A 7 -1.76 -20.29 -6.85
N ARG A 8 -2.94 -20.59 -7.40
CA ARG A 8 -3.91 -19.58 -7.82
C ARG A 8 -4.71 -19.09 -6.62
N LYS A 9 -4.88 -17.77 -6.51
CA LYS A 9 -5.66 -17.11 -5.45
C LYS A 9 -6.49 -15.99 -6.08
N LEU A 10 -7.77 -15.89 -5.71
CA LEU A 10 -8.60 -14.71 -5.99
C LEU A 10 -8.48 -13.76 -4.79
N THR A 11 -8.16 -12.50 -5.05
CA THR A 11 -7.96 -11.48 -4.01
C THR A 11 -8.27 -10.10 -4.60
N ALA A 12 -8.72 -9.16 -3.77
CA ALA A 12 -8.79 -7.74 -4.15
C ALA A 12 -7.43 -7.08 -3.89
N ILE A 13 -7.03 -6.18 -4.78
CA ILE A 13 -5.78 -5.42 -4.69
C ILE A 13 -6.11 -3.93 -4.61
N LEU A 14 -5.56 -3.25 -3.61
CA LEU A 14 -5.60 -1.81 -3.46
C LEU A 14 -4.20 -1.25 -3.78
N SER A 15 -4.15 -0.27 -4.68
CA SER A 15 -2.94 0.51 -4.99
C SER A 15 -3.24 1.98 -4.77
N ALA A 16 -2.39 2.66 -4.00
CA ALA A 16 -2.58 4.07 -3.67
C ALA A 16 -1.25 4.82 -3.70
N ASP A 17 -1.26 6.04 -4.25
CA ASP A 17 -0.05 6.84 -4.53
C ASP A 17 -0.25 8.31 -4.17
N VAL A 18 0.84 9.05 -3.89
CA VAL A 18 0.75 10.44 -3.45
C VAL A 18 0.71 11.37 -4.66
N LYS A 19 -0.43 12.04 -4.84
CA LYS A 19 -0.58 13.03 -5.91
C LYS A 19 0.47 14.14 -5.78
N GLY A 20 1.31 14.27 -6.81
CA GLY A 20 2.30 15.34 -6.90
C GLY A 20 3.51 15.14 -6.00
N TYR A 21 3.79 13.90 -5.59
CA TYR A 21 4.95 13.55 -4.77
C TYR A 21 6.26 14.20 -5.22
N SER A 22 6.59 14.14 -6.52
CA SER A 22 7.83 14.73 -7.04
C SER A 22 7.93 16.24 -6.81
N ARG A 23 6.80 16.96 -6.89
CA ARG A 23 6.76 18.41 -6.61
C ARG A 23 6.96 18.67 -5.12
N LEU A 24 6.26 17.91 -4.26
CA LEU A 24 6.37 18.04 -2.81
C LEU A 24 7.80 17.76 -2.31
N MET A 25 8.44 16.71 -2.85
CA MET A 25 9.84 16.40 -2.58
C MET A 25 10.80 17.52 -3.00
N GLY A 26 10.51 18.22 -4.11
CA GLY A 26 11.32 19.36 -4.54
C GLY A 26 11.09 20.64 -3.75
N GLU A 27 9.89 20.82 -3.17
CA GLU A 27 9.55 21.99 -2.34
C GLU A 27 10.08 21.84 -0.90
N ASP A 28 9.85 20.68 -0.27
CA ASP A 28 10.32 20.36 1.08
C ASP A 28 10.38 18.84 1.27
N GLU A 29 11.58 18.26 1.10
CA GLU A 29 11.83 16.83 1.24
C GLU A 29 11.51 16.33 2.66
N GLU A 30 11.99 17.02 3.70
CA GLU A 30 11.86 16.55 5.08
C GLU A 30 10.39 16.55 5.53
N ALA A 31 9.65 17.62 5.19
CA ALA A 31 8.22 17.69 5.47
C ALA A 31 7.43 16.64 4.69
N THR A 32 7.82 16.36 3.44
CA THR A 32 7.16 15.34 2.61
C THR A 32 7.36 13.95 3.20
N VAL A 33 8.60 13.58 3.55
CA VAL A 33 8.92 12.28 4.16
C VAL A 33 8.19 12.10 5.49
N ARG A 34 8.20 13.12 6.36
CA ARG A 34 7.47 13.10 7.64
C ARG A 34 5.97 12.89 7.43
N THR A 35 5.38 13.60 6.47
CA THR A 35 3.95 13.53 6.17
C THR A 35 3.55 12.16 5.63
N ILE A 36 4.31 11.62 4.66
CA ILE A 36 4.05 10.30 4.09
C ILE A 36 4.20 9.21 5.14
N THR A 37 5.21 9.30 6.01
CA THR A 37 5.42 8.34 7.09
C THR A 37 4.24 8.32 8.06
N ALA A 38 3.68 9.48 8.39
CA ALA A 38 2.50 9.56 9.25
C ALA A 38 1.25 8.99 8.56
N HIS A 39 1.00 9.33 7.30
CA HIS A 39 -0.13 8.81 6.54
C HIS A 39 -0.05 7.30 6.34
N ARG A 40 1.14 6.77 6.06
CA ARG A 40 1.39 5.32 5.97
C ARG A 40 0.95 4.58 7.22
N LYS A 41 1.27 5.07 8.41
CA LYS A 41 0.84 4.44 9.67
C LYS A 41 -0.68 4.37 9.78
N VAL A 42 -1.37 5.45 9.42
CA VAL A 42 -2.84 5.50 9.44
C VAL A 42 -3.43 4.54 8.41
N ILE A 43 -2.95 4.58 7.17
CA ILE A 43 -3.44 3.74 6.08
C ILE A 43 -3.22 2.26 6.41
N THR A 44 -2.04 1.87 6.88
CA THR A 44 -1.75 0.49 7.30
C THR A 44 -2.70 0.04 8.41
N SER A 45 -2.94 0.89 9.42
CA SER A 45 -3.87 0.55 10.51
C SER A 45 -5.31 0.36 10.01
N VAL A 46 -5.75 1.16 9.03
CA VAL A 46 -7.05 0.98 8.39
C VAL A 46 -7.10 -0.32 7.59
N ILE A 47 -6.09 -0.59 6.76
CA ILE A 47 -5.99 -1.84 5.99
C ILE A 47 -6.10 -3.07 6.91
N GLU A 48 -5.34 -3.08 8.01
CA GLU A 48 -5.37 -4.17 9.00
C GLU A 48 -6.72 -4.29 9.69
N LYS A 49 -7.37 -3.16 10.04
CA LYS A 49 -8.71 -3.14 10.64
C LYS A 49 -9.75 -3.82 9.74
N TYR A 50 -9.61 -3.68 8.42
CA TYR A 50 -10.46 -4.33 7.43
C TYR A 50 -9.88 -5.67 6.94
N ARG A 51 -9.02 -6.34 7.73
CA ARG A 51 -8.48 -7.68 7.41
C ARG A 51 -7.69 -7.73 6.09
N GLY A 52 -7.24 -6.58 5.61
CA GLY A 52 -6.29 -6.48 4.52
C GLY A 52 -4.85 -6.64 5.02
N ARG A 53 -3.93 -6.75 4.08
CA ARG A 53 -2.50 -6.85 4.33
C ARG A 53 -1.75 -5.95 3.37
N VAL A 54 -0.85 -5.12 3.89
CA VAL A 54 0.12 -4.40 3.06
C VAL A 54 1.11 -5.41 2.48
N VAL A 55 1.16 -5.50 1.15
CA VAL A 55 2.04 -6.38 0.40
C VAL A 55 3.37 -5.68 0.12
N ASP A 56 3.31 -4.40 -0.25
CA ASP A 56 4.48 -3.60 -0.56
C ASP A 56 4.19 -2.10 -0.33
N SER A 57 5.22 -1.29 -0.10
CA SER A 57 5.09 0.17 0.00
C SER A 57 6.37 0.91 -0.43
N PRO A 58 6.73 0.86 -1.72
CA PRO A 58 7.92 1.53 -2.23
C PRO A 58 7.64 3.03 -2.44
N GLY A 59 8.62 3.89 -2.15
CA GLY A 59 8.54 5.33 -2.44
C GLY A 59 7.42 6.03 -1.67
N ASP A 60 6.38 6.45 -2.39
CA ASP A 60 5.12 7.03 -1.90
C ASP A 60 3.90 6.13 -2.13
N ASN A 61 4.07 5.02 -2.85
CA ASN A 61 3.02 4.06 -3.14
C ASN A 61 2.75 3.11 -1.95
N ILE A 62 1.53 2.58 -1.90
CA ILE A 62 1.08 1.50 -1.01
C ILE A 62 0.33 0.47 -1.86
N LEU A 63 0.72 -0.79 -1.72
CA LEU A 63 0.04 -1.94 -2.31
C LEU A 63 -0.47 -2.85 -1.20
N ALA A 64 -1.76 -3.17 -1.22
CA ALA A 64 -2.40 -4.04 -0.25
C ALA A 64 -3.31 -5.09 -0.89
N GLU A 65 -3.42 -6.24 -0.24
CA GLU A 65 -4.31 -7.33 -0.64
C GLU A 65 -5.41 -7.53 0.40
N PHE A 66 -6.62 -7.86 -0.07
CA PHE A 66 -7.76 -8.24 0.74
C PHE A 66 -8.33 -9.55 0.22
N VAL A 67 -8.63 -10.49 1.12
CA VAL A 67 -9.22 -11.80 0.75
C VAL A 67 -10.65 -11.64 0.23
N SER A 68 -11.37 -10.60 0.69
CA SER A 68 -12.70 -10.25 0.24
C SER A 68 -12.69 -8.88 -0.45
N VAL A 69 -13.47 -8.75 -1.53
CA VAL A 69 -13.68 -7.47 -2.22
C VAL A 69 -14.43 -6.47 -1.32
N VAL A 70 -15.34 -6.96 -0.47
CA VAL A 70 -16.14 -6.12 0.44
C VAL A 70 -15.27 -5.48 1.52
N ASP A 71 -14.18 -6.15 1.91
CA ASP A 71 -13.24 -5.62 2.88
C ASP A 71 -12.35 -4.50 2.29
N ALA A 72 -12.35 -4.34 0.96
CA ALA A 72 -11.52 -3.38 0.23
C ALA A 72 -12.25 -2.08 -0.18
N VAL A 73 -13.54 -1.93 0.18
CA VAL A 73 -14.40 -0.80 -0.24
C VAL A 73 -15.02 -0.04 0.92
#